data_AF-A0A0L1KKG1-F1
#
_entry.id   AF-A0A0L1KKG1-F1
#
_cell.length_a   1.000
_cell.length_b   1.000
_cell.length_c   1.000
_cell.angle_alpha   90.00
_cell.angle_beta   90.00
_cell.angle_gamma   90.00
#
_symmetry.space_group_name_H-M   'P 1'
#
loop_
_entity.id
_entity.type
_entity.pdbx_description
1 polymer ?
#
loop_
_entity_poly.entity_id
_entity_poly.type
_entity_poly.pdbx_seq_one_letter_code
_entity_poly.pdbx_strand_id
1 'polypeptide(L)'
;MSETPDPVADTRNTLFASGLMSESYVYVKKKLAKDPENIDLMALAGQTAYEYEKTKNPILRTHWCDRLDLLHEALETTHRCMEKDPDALQCARYFVLLAVKAADMQFFIKELNNLGVMHNWHRIHARGEELLEKNFFPDVALALAGMHGRVARRWYNPFRFLQRYVYGIPTEDELYSKAIELHTKVLEHDPENMENVCRLGQVCLLKGDDAAARKWFSKVRNEMVQREKNDQIWAAIANTALVGRFPVHDKGIKKSHKWRLPLG
;
A
#
# COMPACT_ATOMS: atom_id res chain seq x y z
N MET A 1 -28.80 -26.91 -8.76
CA MET A 1 -29.30 -25.52 -8.68
C MET A 1 -28.23 -24.64 -9.30
N SER A 2 -28.50 -24.04 -10.46
CA SER A 2 -27.56 -23.12 -11.11
C SER A 2 -27.53 -21.82 -10.30
N GLU A 3 -26.42 -21.52 -9.66
CA GLU A 3 -26.17 -20.20 -9.09
C GLU A 3 -26.26 -19.18 -10.23
N THR A 4 -27.30 -18.35 -10.20
CA THR A 4 -27.36 -17.16 -11.05
C THR A 4 -26.15 -16.29 -10.69
N PRO A 5 -25.27 -15.93 -11.65
CA PRO A 5 -24.10 -15.13 -11.34
C PRO A 5 -24.54 -13.80 -10.73
N ASP A 6 -23.89 -13.41 -9.63
CA ASP A 6 -24.09 -12.12 -8.98
C ASP A 6 -23.96 -11.00 -10.04
N PRO A 7 -25.04 -10.26 -10.34
CA PRO A 7 -25.04 -9.26 -11.41
C PRO A 7 -24.03 -8.12 -11.15
N VAL A 8 -23.67 -7.90 -9.88
CA VAL A 8 -22.64 -6.92 -9.53
C VAL A 8 -21.25 -7.47 -9.78
N ALA A 9 -21.01 -8.76 -9.52
CA ALA A 9 -19.75 -9.42 -9.85
C ALA A 9 -19.48 -9.44 -11.37
N ASP A 10 -20.51 -9.66 -12.19
CA ASP A 10 -20.38 -9.62 -13.65
C ASP A 10 -20.16 -8.20 -14.17
N THR A 11 -20.90 -7.21 -13.63
CA THR A 11 -20.66 -5.78 -13.89
C THR A 11 -19.24 -5.39 -13.49
N ARG A 12 -18.75 -5.85 -12.35
CA ARG A 12 -17.40 -5.58 -11.86
C ARG A 12 -16.37 -6.12 -12.86
N ASN A 13 -16.45 -7.40 -13.20
CA ASN A 13 -15.47 -8.06 -14.07
C ASN A 13 -15.42 -7.40 -15.47
N THR A 14 -16.58 -7.03 -16.03
CA THR A 14 -16.67 -6.33 -17.31
C THR A 14 -16.05 -4.94 -17.26
N LEU A 15 -16.28 -4.18 -16.17
CA LEU A 15 -15.65 -2.86 -15.98
C LEU A 15 -14.13 -2.97 -15.87
N PHE A 16 -13.60 -3.90 -15.07
CA PHE A 16 -12.15 -4.05 -14.92
C PHE A 16 -11.47 -4.58 -16.19
N ALA A 17 -12.17 -5.39 -17.00
CA ALA A 17 -11.64 -5.86 -18.28
C ALA A 17 -11.44 -4.72 -19.30
N SER A 18 -12.20 -3.62 -19.21
CA SER A 18 -12.08 -2.48 -20.12
C SER A 18 -10.79 -1.66 -19.93
N GLY A 19 -10.14 -1.76 -18.77
CA GLY A 19 -8.93 -1.00 -18.44
C GLY A 19 -9.15 0.51 -18.19
N LEU A 20 -10.36 1.04 -18.43
CA LEU A 20 -10.69 2.46 -18.30
C LEU A 20 -11.32 2.75 -16.92
N MET A 21 -10.47 2.93 -15.91
CA MET A 21 -10.92 3.10 -14.51
C MET A 21 -11.73 4.38 -14.28
N SER A 22 -11.42 5.47 -15.00
CA SER A 22 -12.19 6.71 -14.91
C SER A 22 -13.63 6.53 -15.39
N GLU A 23 -13.82 5.83 -16.50
CA GLU A 23 -15.14 5.56 -17.07
C GLU A 23 -15.92 4.59 -16.21
N SER A 24 -15.23 3.58 -15.66
CA SER A 24 -15.79 2.62 -14.71
C SER A 24 -16.34 3.32 -13.47
N TYR A 25 -15.57 4.23 -12.87
CA TYR A 25 -16.04 5.01 -11.73
C TYR A 25 -17.26 5.86 -12.07
N VAL A 26 -17.23 6.60 -13.18
CA VAL A 26 -18.36 7.43 -13.64
C VAL A 26 -19.61 6.60 -13.91
N TYR A 27 -19.45 5.41 -14.50
CA TYR A 27 -20.56 4.51 -14.77
C TYR A 27 -21.22 4.01 -13.47
N VAL A 28 -20.42 3.57 -12.50
CA VAL A 28 -20.93 3.12 -11.20
C VAL A 28 -21.62 4.25 -10.47
N LYS A 29 -21.06 5.47 -10.50
CA LYS A 29 -21.70 6.67 -9.94
C LYS A 29 -23.05 6.97 -10.57
N LYS A 30 -23.18 6.84 -11.89
CA LYS A 30 -24.46 7.01 -12.59
C LYS A 30 -25.49 5.94 -12.19
N LYS A 31 -25.05 4.69 -11.98
CA LYS A 31 -25.94 3.62 -11.46
C LYS A 31 -26.36 3.90 -10.01
N LEU A 32 -25.41 4.25 -9.16
CA LEU A 32 -25.68 4.59 -7.76
C LEU A 32 -26.59 5.82 -7.62
N ALA A 33 -26.52 6.79 -8.55
CA ALA A 33 -27.45 7.92 -8.56
C ALA A 33 -28.90 7.51 -8.86
N LYS A 34 -29.12 6.39 -9.57
CA LYS A 34 -30.45 5.84 -9.84
C LYS A 34 -30.96 4.98 -8.69
N ASP A 35 -30.04 4.32 -8.00
CA ASP A 35 -30.33 3.43 -6.87
C ASP A 35 -29.35 3.72 -5.72
N PRO A 36 -29.59 4.79 -4.95
CA PRO A 36 -28.67 5.27 -3.92
C PRO A 36 -28.65 4.41 -2.66
N GLU A 37 -29.55 3.44 -2.56
CA GLU A 37 -29.66 2.55 -1.39
C GLU A 37 -28.93 1.22 -1.58
N ASN A 38 -28.41 0.98 -2.78
CA ASN A 38 -27.77 -0.28 -3.15
C ASN A 38 -26.36 -0.42 -2.55
N ILE A 39 -26.23 -1.33 -1.58
CA ILE A 39 -25.00 -1.62 -0.83
C ILE A 39 -23.88 -2.08 -1.77
N ASP A 40 -24.18 -2.97 -2.72
CA ASP A 40 -23.19 -3.54 -3.63
C ASP A 40 -22.65 -2.49 -4.60
N LEU A 41 -23.50 -1.56 -5.06
CA LEU A 41 -23.07 -0.42 -5.87
C LEU A 41 -22.21 0.56 -5.06
N MET A 42 -22.47 0.75 -3.77
CA MET A 42 -21.60 1.55 -2.91
C MET A 42 -20.22 0.89 -2.72
N ALA A 43 -20.19 -0.42 -2.48
CA ALA A 43 -18.95 -1.18 -2.39
C ALA A 43 -18.14 -1.06 -3.69
N LEU A 44 -18.81 -1.23 -4.84
CA LEU A 44 -18.21 -1.11 -6.16
C LEU A 44 -17.73 0.33 -6.46
N ALA A 45 -18.44 1.35 -5.96
CA ALA A 45 -18.00 2.74 -6.07
C ALA A 45 -16.69 2.96 -5.29
N GLY A 46 -16.58 2.42 -4.08
CA GLY A 46 -15.34 2.43 -3.30
C GLY A 46 -14.19 1.72 -4.01
N GLN A 47 -14.45 0.55 -4.59
CA GLN A 47 -13.46 -0.21 -5.35
C GLN A 47 -12.96 0.54 -6.58
N THR A 48 -13.88 1.03 -7.42
CA THR A 48 -13.53 1.74 -8.65
C THR A 48 -12.83 3.07 -8.37
N ALA A 49 -13.20 3.76 -7.28
CA ALA A 49 -12.46 4.94 -6.83
C ALA A 49 -11.02 4.61 -6.43
N TYR A 50 -10.82 3.53 -5.67
CA TYR A 50 -9.50 3.08 -5.24
C TYR A 50 -8.59 2.72 -6.43
N GLU A 51 -9.12 2.03 -7.43
CA GLU A 51 -8.34 1.69 -8.64
C GLU A 51 -8.12 2.92 -9.54
N TYR A 52 -9.11 3.80 -9.67
CA TYR A 52 -8.97 5.03 -10.42
C TYR A 52 -7.90 5.96 -9.82
N GLU A 53 -7.82 6.04 -8.49
CA GLU A 53 -6.78 6.80 -7.78
C GLU A 53 -5.36 6.38 -8.21
N LYS A 54 -5.11 5.08 -8.37
CA LYS A 54 -3.79 4.55 -8.75
C LYS A 54 -3.35 5.00 -10.14
N THR A 55 -4.29 5.34 -11.03
CA THR A 55 -3.97 5.82 -12.38
C THR A 55 -3.48 7.28 -12.39
N LYS A 56 -3.67 8.02 -11.29
CA LYS A 56 -3.36 9.43 -11.21
C LYS A 56 -1.90 9.65 -10.75
N ASN A 57 -1.17 10.51 -11.47
CA ASN A 57 0.17 10.95 -11.07
C ASN A 57 0.15 11.70 -9.72
N PRO A 58 0.92 11.27 -8.71
CA PRO A 58 0.93 11.91 -7.39
C PRO A 58 1.66 13.26 -7.31
N ILE A 59 2.46 13.61 -8.32
CA ILE A 59 3.29 14.83 -8.34
C ILE A 59 2.53 16.01 -8.96
N LEU A 60 1.60 15.73 -9.88
CA LEU A 60 0.86 16.78 -10.59
C LEU A 60 -0.20 17.38 -9.67
N ARG A 61 -0.14 18.70 -9.46
CA ARG A 61 -1.08 19.42 -8.57
C ARG A 61 -2.54 19.24 -8.98
N THR A 62 -2.84 19.27 -10.28
CA THR A 62 -4.20 19.04 -10.80
C THR A 62 -4.72 17.66 -10.39
N HIS A 63 -3.88 16.63 -10.53
CA HIS A 63 -4.22 15.28 -10.11
C HIS A 63 -4.34 15.15 -8.58
N TRP A 64 -3.61 15.95 -7.80
CA TRP A 64 -3.72 15.92 -6.35
C TRP A 64 -5.10 16.40 -5.87
N CYS A 65 -5.61 17.53 -6.37
CA CYS A 65 -6.97 17.99 -6.04
C CYS A 65 -8.02 16.96 -6.46
N ASP A 66 -7.97 16.48 -7.71
CA ASP A 66 -8.88 15.45 -8.22
C ASP A 66 -8.89 14.20 -7.34
N ARG A 67 -7.71 13.73 -6.92
CA ARG A 67 -7.60 12.54 -6.07
C ARG A 67 -8.19 12.79 -4.68
N LEU A 68 -8.05 13.98 -4.10
CA LEU A 68 -8.61 14.28 -2.78
C LEU A 68 -10.13 14.26 -2.82
N ASP A 69 -10.73 14.91 -3.82
CA ASP A 69 -12.18 14.93 -4.01
C ASP A 69 -12.71 13.51 -4.26
N LEU A 70 -12.03 12.74 -5.12
CA LEU A 70 -12.34 11.33 -5.38
C LEU A 70 -12.31 10.48 -4.10
N LEU A 71 -11.25 10.62 -3.29
CA LEU A 71 -11.09 9.83 -2.07
C LEU A 71 -12.12 10.20 -1.00
N HIS A 72 -12.41 11.50 -0.81
CA HIS A 72 -13.41 11.94 0.15
C HIS A 72 -14.82 11.47 -0.22
N GLU A 73 -15.20 11.60 -1.49
CA GLU A 73 -16.51 11.14 -1.98
C GLU A 73 -16.66 9.61 -1.83
N ALA A 74 -15.59 8.86 -2.14
CA ALA A 74 -15.58 7.42 -1.98
C ALA A 74 -15.62 6.99 -0.49
N LEU A 75 -14.94 7.73 0.39
CA LEU A 75 -14.99 7.51 1.83
C LEU A 75 -16.40 7.75 2.39
N GLU A 76 -17.07 8.84 1.99
CA GLU A 76 -18.44 9.10 2.40
C GLU A 76 -19.40 8.02 1.89
N THR A 77 -19.19 7.55 0.66
CA THR A 77 -20.02 6.48 0.08
C THR A 77 -19.82 5.15 0.81
N THR A 78 -18.58 4.77 1.10
CA THR A 78 -18.28 3.53 1.84
C THR A 78 -18.67 3.62 3.31
N HIS A 79 -18.59 4.80 3.93
CA HIS A 79 -19.11 5.04 5.28
C HIS A 79 -20.62 4.83 5.35
N ARG A 80 -21.38 5.48 4.45
CA ARG A 80 -22.84 5.28 4.35
C ARG A 80 -23.23 3.84 4.11
N CYS A 81 -22.44 3.11 3.32
CA CYS A 81 -22.63 1.66 3.14
C CYS A 81 -22.55 0.91 4.47
N MET A 82 -21.50 1.17 5.27
CA MET A 82 -21.31 0.54 6.57
C MET A 82 -22.37 0.94 7.61
N GLU A 83 -22.93 2.15 7.53
CA GLU A 83 -24.04 2.57 8.40
C GLU A 83 -25.33 1.79 8.10
N LYS A 84 -25.55 1.42 6.84
CA LYS A 84 -26.72 0.64 6.42
C LYS A 84 -26.57 -0.84 6.68
N ASP A 85 -25.38 -1.37 6.39
CA ASP A 85 -25.04 -2.77 6.62
C ASP A 85 -23.65 -2.89 7.25
N PRO A 86 -23.59 -3.06 8.59
CA PRO A 86 -22.32 -3.25 9.30
C PRO A 86 -21.56 -4.51 8.89
N ASP A 87 -22.24 -5.49 8.30
CA ASP A 87 -21.67 -6.78 7.87
C ASP A 87 -21.19 -6.75 6.41
N ALA A 88 -21.35 -5.63 5.70
CA ALA A 88 -20.83 -5.42 4.35
C ALA A 88 -19.29 -5.31 4.32
N LEU A 89 -18.61 -6.46 4.42
CA LEU A 89 -17.15 -6.56 4.53
C LEU A 89 -16.41 -5.88 3.36
N GLN A 90 -16.96 -5.91 2.14
CA GLN A 90 -16.33 -5.22 0.99
C GLN A 90 -16.35 -3.70 1.14
N CYS A 91 -17.42 -3.12 1.70
CA CYS A 91 -17.46 -1.69 2.00
C CYS A 91 -16.44 -1.32 3.07
N ALA A 92 -16.34 -2.13 4.14
CA ALA A 92 -15.31 -1.95 5.17
C ALA A 92 -13.88 -2.06 4.61
N ARG A 93 -13.63 -3.03 3.72
CA ARG A 93 -12.36 -3.21 3.02
C ARG A 93 -11.95 -1.95 2.26
N TYR A 94 -12.81 -1.46 1.36
CA TYR A 94 -12.48 -0.28 0.58
C TYR A 94 -12.45 0.99 1.42
N PHE A 95 -13.25 1.10 2.48
CA PHE A 95 -13.15 2.20 3.44
C PHE A 95 -11.75 2.29 4.03
N VAL A 96 -11.19 1.17 4.54
CA VAL A 96 -9.84 1.16 5.14
C VAL A 96 -8.78 1.53 4.10
N LEU A 97 -8.85 0.94 2.90
CA LEU A 97 -7.91 1.24 1.81
C LEU A 97 -7.93 2.71 1.40
N LEU A 98 -9.13 3.28 1.22
CA LEU A 98 -9.32 4.69 0.88
C LEU A 98 -8.89 5.60 2.02
N ALA A 99 -9.12 5.22 3.28
CA ALA A 99 -8.76 6.02 4.44
C ALA A 99 -7.24 6.13 4.59
N VAL A 100 -6.50 5.03 4.38
CA VAL A 100 -5.03 5.04 4.34
C VAL A 100 -4.54 6.01 3.25
N LYS A 101 -5.11 5.92 2.05
CA LYS A 101 -4.74 6.78 0.92
C LYS A 101 -5.06 8.26 1.15
N ALA A 102 -6.24 8.55 1.69
CA ALA A 102 -6.67 9.91 1.99
C ALA A 102 -5.77 10.52 3.07
N ALA A 103 -5.44 9.75 4.10
CA ALA A 103 -4.55 10.18 5.17
C ALA A 103 -3.12 10.47 4.67
N ASP A 104 -2.62 9.69 3.70
CA ASP A 104 -1.34 9.97 3.03
C ASP A 104 -1.39 11.27 2.19
N MET A 105 -2.57 11.61 1.67
CA MET A 105 -2.75 12.73 0.73
C MET A 105 -3.01 14.09 1.38
N GLN A 106 -3.43 14.13 2.64
CA GLN A 106 -3.90 15.34 3.33
C GLN A 106 -2.85 16.46 3.47
N PHE A 107 -1.61 16.30 3.00
CA PHE A 107 -0.59 17.36 2.98
C PHE A 107 0.22 17.39 1.67
N PHE A 108 0.22 18.54 1.00
CA PHE A 108 0.95 18.80 -0.25
C PHE A 108 2.36 19.39 -0.03
N ILE A 109 2.71 19.80 1.19
CA ILE A 109 4.04 20.34 1.49
C ILE A 109 4.98 19.15 1.69
N LYS A 110 5.93 18.98 0.76
CA LYS A 110 6.94 17.89 0.68
C LYS A 110 7.64 17.53 2.00
N GLU A 111 7.60 18.40 2.99
CA GLU A 111 8.33 18.31 4.27
C GLU A 111 7.42 18.04 5.49
N LEU A 112 6.08 18.08 5.35
CA LEU A 112 5.11 17.79 6.42
C LEU A 112 4.17 16.61 6.09
N ASN A 113 4.62 15.73 5.20
CA ASN A 113 3.89 14.51 4.81
C ASN A 113 3.58 13.66 6.06
N ASN A 114 2.34 13.20 6.25
CA ASN A 114 1.89 12.19 7.25
C ASN A 114 1.29 12.67 8.60
N LEU A 115 1.09 13.97 8.86
CA LEU A 115 0.27 14.37 10.02
C LEU A 115 -1.17 13.84 9.93
N GLY A 116 -1.73 13.77 8.72
CA GLY A 116 -3.05 13.17 8.48
C GLY A 116 -3.09 11.68 8.82
N VAL A 117 -2.04 10.94 8.48
CA VAL A 117 -1.88 9.52 8.87
C VAL A 117 -1.79 9.38 10.38
N MET A 118 -1.01 10.23 11.07
CA MET A 118 -0.88 10.18 12.53
C MET A 118 -2.21 10.49 13.22
N HIS A 119 -2.91 11.52 12.77
CA HIS A 119 -4.20 11.93 13.33
C HIS A 119 -5.26 10.83 13.20
N ASN A 120 -5.28 10.12 12.07
CA ASN A 120 -6.26 9.08 11.79
C ASN A 120 -5.78 7.66 12.13
N TRP A 121 -4.55 7.49 12.63
CA TRP A 121 -3.90 6.19 12.78
C TRP A 121 -4.73 5.21 13.60
N HIS A 122 -5.18 5.61 14.80
CA HIS A 122 -5.96 4.73 15.68
C HIS A 122 -7.26 4.24 15.04
N ARG A 123 -7.96 5.14 14.34
CA ARG A 123 -9.24 4.81 13.69
C ARG A 123 -9.04 3.83 12.54
N ILE A 124 -8.05 4.10 11.69
CA ILE A 124 -7.72 3.24 10.55
C ILE A 124 -7.18 1.90 11.03
N HIS A 125 -6.29 1.89 12.03
CA HIS A 125 -5.71 0.70 12.62
C HIS A 125 -6.77 -0.18 13.26
N ALA A 126 -7.58 0.35 14.17
CA ALA A 126 -8.61 -0.41 14.87
C ALA A 126 -9.61 -1.03 13.90
N ARG A 127 -10.08 -0.25 12.91
CA ARG A 127 -11.03 -0.75 11.90
C ARG A 127 -10.39 -1.79 10.98
N GLY A 128 -9.12 -1.59 10.63
CA GLY A 128 -8.36 -2.53 9.81
C GLY A 128 -8.13 -3.87 10.51
N GLU A 129 -7.74 -3.87 11.79
CA GLU A 129 -7.57 -5.09 12.59
C GLU A 129 -8.90 -5.83 12.77
N GLU A 130 -9.99 -5.11 13.15
CA GLU A 130 -11.33 -5.70 13.26
C GLU A 130 -11.75 -6.39 11.94
N LEU A 131 -11.45 -5.75 10.81
CA LEU A 131 -11.75 -6.31 9.50
C LEU A 131 -10.92 -7.56 9.21
N LEU A 132 -9.61 -7.54 9.51
CA LEU A 132 -8.71 -8.67 9.30
C LEU A 132 -9.04 -9.87 10.22
N GLU A 133 -9.58 -9.62 11.41
CA GLU A 133 -10.10 -10.66 12.30
C GLU A 133 -11.35 -11.33 11.73
N LYS A 134 -12.25 -10.55 11.11
CA LYS A 134 -13.47 -11.07 10.47
C LYS A 134 -13.17 -11.84 9.20
N ASN A 135 -12.32 -11.29 8.33
CA ASN A 135 -11.89 -11.94 7.10
C ASN A 135 -10.53 -11.40 6.65
N PHE A 136 -9.63 -12.31 6.27
CA PHE A 136 -8.30 -11.90 5.85
C PHE A 136 -8.32 -11.30 4.44
N PHE A 137 -8.02 -10.00 4.37
CA PHE A 137 -7.87 -9.25 3.12
C PHE A 137 -6.40 -8.88 2.91
N PRO A 138 -5.67 -9.51 1.95
CA PRO A 138 -4.25 -9.26 1.75
C PRO A 138 -3.91 -7.80 1.45
N ASP A 139 -4.74 -7.11 0.67
CA ASP A 139 -4.54 -5.71 0.33
C ASP A 139 -4.74 -4.76 1.52
N VAL A 140 -5.69 -5.05 2.42
CA VAL A 140 -5.86 -4.33 3.68
C VAL A 140 -4.64 -4.52 4.56
N ALA A 141 -4.17 -5.76 4.72
CA ALA A 141 -2.96 -6.06 5.48
C ALA A 141 -1.73 -5.32 4.91
N LEU A 142 -1.58 -5.30 3.58
CA LEU A 142 -0.52 -4.53 2.90
C LEU A 142 -0.65 -3.02 3.12
N ALA A 143 -1.87 -2.48 3.08
CA ALA A 143 -2.11 -1.06 3.30
C ALA A 143 -1.78 -0.65 4.74
N LEU A 144 -2.21 -1.44 5.72
CA LEU A 144 -1.87 -1.26 7.13
C LEU A 144 -0.36 -1.41 7.35
N ALA A 145 0.29 -2.45 6.83
CA ALA A 145 1.74 -2.64 6.95
C ALA A 145 2.51 -1.43 6.40
N GLY A 146 2.11 -0.93 5.23
CA GLY A 146 2.65 0.28 4.65
C GLY A 146 2.43 1.52 5.54
N MET A 147 1.23 1.66 6.13
CA MET A 147 0.91 2.75 7.06
C MET A 147 1.82 2.72 8.29
N HIS A 148 1.95 1.57 8.96
CA HIS A 148 2.85 1.38 10.10
C HIS A 148 4.29 1.73 9.74
N GLY A 149 4.80 1.21 8.62
CA GLY A 149 6.17 1.47 8.15
C GLY A 149 6.42 2.95 7.82
N ARG A 150 5.39 3.71 7.40
CA ARG A 150 5.48 5.16 7.17
C ARG A 150 5.49 5.95 8.47
N VAL A 151 4.60 5.63 9.41
CA VAL A 151 4.52 6.28 10.73
C VAL A 151 5.80 6.06 11.53
N ALA A 152 6.42 4.88 11.38
CA ALA A 152 7.67 4.50 12.04
C ALA A 152 8.94 5.16 11.47
N ARG A 153 8.88 5.93 10.36
CA ARG A 153 10.10 6.47 9.75
C ARG A 153 10.78 7.51 10.64
N ARG A 154 12.08 7.33 10.82
CA ARG A 154 12.96 8.23 11.59
C ARG A 154 12.95 9.69 11.14
N TRP A 155 12.56 10.01 9.90
CA TRP A 155 12.50 11.39 9.40
C TRP A 155 11.38 12.20 10.10
N TYR A 156 10.47 11.52 10.81
CA TYR A 156 9.47 12.12 11.72
C TYR A 156 10.00 12.45 13.12
N ASN A 157 11.32 12.30 13.35
CA ASN A 157 11.95 12.55 14.65
C ASN A 157 11.54 13.86 15.35
N PRO A 158 11.43 15.03 14.69
CA PRO A 158 11.13 16.26 15.42
C PRO A 158 9.73 16.28 16.04
N PHE A 159 8.81 15.44 15.55
CA PHE A 159 7.43 15.34 16.06
C PHE A 159 7.17 14.06 16.87
N ARG A 160 8.19 13.26 17.19
CA ARG A 160 8.00 12.02 17.98
C ARG A 160 7.38 12.25 19.35
N PHE A 161 7.71 13.38 19.98
CA PHE A 161 7.04 13.80 21.19
C PHE A 161 5.53 13.93 20.97
N LEU A 162 5.09 14.60 19.89
CA LEU A 162 3.67 14.70 19.56
C LEU A 162 3.05 13.35 19.23
N GLN A 163 3.74 12.50 18.45
CA GLN A 163 3.27 11.16 18.11
C GLN A 163 2.93 10.34 19.36
N ARG A 164 3.86 10.27 20.32
CA ARG A 164 3.69 9.46 21.52
C ARG A 164 2.74 10.10 22.53
N TYR A 165 2.88 11.38 22.81
CA TYR A 165 2.17 12.02 23.92
C TYR A 165 0.84 12.66 23.52
N VAL A 166 0.69 13.11 22.27
CA VAL A 166 -0.57 13.72 21.79
C VAL A 166 -1.43 12.70 21.06
N TYR A 167 -0.81 11.89 20.18
CA TYR A 167 -1.54 10.93 19.37
C TYR A 167 -1.49 9.49 19.91
N GLY A 168 -0.74 9.20 20.97
CA GLY A 168 -0.67 7.84 21.55
C GLY A 168 -0.17 6.78 20.58
N ILE A 169 0.69 7.15 19.63
CA ILE A 169 1.22 6.24 18.62
C ILE A 169 2.29 5.32 19.26
N PRO A 170 2.31 4.02 18.92
CA PRO A 170 3.32 3.07 19.38
C PRO A 170 4.76 3.46 19.01
N THR A 171 5.73 2.79 19.62
CA THR A 171 7.14 2.96 19.31
C THR A 171 7.49 2.44 17.91
N GLU A 172 8.60 2.92 17.34
CA GLU A 172 9.04 2.47 16.01
C GLU A 172 9.27 0.96 15.95
N ASP A 173 9.81 0.37 17.01
CA ASP A 173 10.05 -1.06 17.06
C ASP A 173 8.75 -1.86 17.03
N GLU A 174 7.73 -1.41 17.76
CA GLU A 174 6.38 -2.00 17.73
C GLU A 174 5.74 -1.85 16.34
N LEU A 175 5.81 -0.66 15.75
CA LEU A 175 5.26 -0.39 14.42
C LEU A 175 5.95 -1.21 13.33
N TYR A 176 7.28 -1.31 13.35
CA TYR A 176 8.02 -2.14 12.39
C TYR A 176 7.75 -3.63 12.61
N SER A 177 7.65 -4.09 13.86
CA SER A 177 7.31 -5.47 14.16
C SER A 177 5.92 -5.84 13.64
N LYS A 178 4.93 -4.96 13.84
CA LYS A 178 3.57 -5.16 13.31
C LYS A 178 3.55 -5.12 11.78
N ALA A 179 4.31 -4.23 11.15
CA ALA A 179 4.44 -4.20 9.69
C ALA A 179 5.04 -5.50 9.14
N ILE A 180 6.08 -6.05 9.79
CA ILE A 180 6.69 -7.35 9.43
C ILE A 180 5.68 -8.48 9.61
N GLU A 181 4.93 -8.50 10.70
CA GLU A 181 3.88 -9.51 10.96
C GLU A 181 2.84 -9.53 9.83
N LEU A 182 2.29 -8.35 9.49
CA LEU A 182 1.30 -8.22 8.42
C LEU A 182 1.86 -8.64 7.05
N HIS A 183 3.07 -8.20 6.71
CA HIS A 183 3.72 -8.63 5.47
C HIS A 183 3.96 -10.14 5.42
N THR A 184 4.35 -10.75 6.55
CA THR A 184 4.56 -12.20 6.66
C THR A 184 3.26 -12.96 6.47
N LYS A 185 2.17 -12.53 7.13
CA LYS A 185 0.83 -13.10 6.92
C LYS A 185 0.42 -13.04 5.45
N VAL A 186 0.64 -11.92 4.78
CA VAL A 186 0.35 -11.82 3.34
C VAL A 186 1.16 -12.83 2.51
N LEU A 187 2.44 -13.08 2.85
CA LEU A 187 3.25 -14.09 2.17
C LEU A 187 2.83 -15.53 2.47
N GLU A 188 2.21 -15.80 3.62
CA GLU A 188 1.64 -17.12 3.91
C GLU A 188 0.46 -17.43 2.99
N HIS A 189 -0.33 -16.41 2.63
CA HIS A 189 -1.45 -16.53 1.69
C HIS A 189 -1.03 -16.45 0.22
N ASP A 190 -0.04 -15.61 -0.11
CA ASP A 190 0.47 -15.40 -1.46
C ASP A 190 2.02 -15.39 -1.46
N PRO A 191 2.67 -16.57 -1.47
CA PRO A 191 4.12 -16.69 -1.38
C PRO A 191 4.88 -16.17 -2.61
N GLU A 192 4.18 -16.04 -3.74
CA GLU A 192 4.72 -15.59 -5.02
C GLU A 192 4.65 -14.07 -5.20
N ASN A 193 4.07 -13.34 -4.24
CA ASN A 193 3.98 -11.89 -4.27
C ASN A 193 5.34 -11.22 -4.07
N MET A 194 6.13 -11.14 -5.12
CA MET A 194 7.50 -10.59 -5.06
C MET A 194 7.53 -9.10 -4.74
N GLU A 195 6.45 -8.36 -5.06
CA GLU A 195 6.26 -7.00 -4.56
C GLU A 195 6.22 -6.97 -3.03
N ASN A 196 5.41 -7.83 -2.42
CA ASN A 196 5.30 -7.94 -0.97
C ASN A 196 6.63 -8.41 -0.34
N VAL A 197 7.33 -9.36 -0.96
CA VAL A 197 8.68 -9.77 -0.51
C VAL A 197 9.65 -8.57 -0.51
N CYS A 198 9.61 -7.74 -1.55
CA CYS A 198 10.44 -6.55 -1.64
C CYS A 198 10.10 -5.53 -0.53
N ARG A 199 8.81 -5.29 -0.30
CA ARG A 199 8.33 -4.41 0.79
C ARG A 199 8.73 -4.94 2.17
N LEU A 200 8.64 -6.25 2.42
CA LEU A 200 9.12 -6.87 3.65
C LEU A 200 10.62 -6.63 3.85
N GLY A 201 11.42 -6.79 2.79
CA GLY A 201 12.85 -6.45 2.82
C GLY A 201 13.11 -4.99 3.19
N GLN A 202 12.33 -4.05 2.66
CA GLN A 202 12.42 -2.63 3.03
C GLN A 202 12.09 -2.38 4.50
N VAL A 203 11.04 -3.01 5.03
CA VAL A 203 10.66 -2.86 6.44
C VAL A 203 11.74 -3.44 7.36
N CYS A 204 12.29 -4.61 7.05
CA CYS A 204 13.43 -5.18 7.80
C CYS A 204 14.63 -4.24 7.81
N LEU A 205 14.95 -3.64 6.66
CA LEU A 205 16.05 -2.68 6.55
C LEU A 205 15.81 -1.43 7.40
N LEU A 206 14.58 -0.91 7.39
CA LEU A 206 14.18 0.26 8.20
C LEU A 206 14.21 -0.04 9.70
N LYS A 207 13.86 -1.26 10.10
CA LYS A 207 13.99 -1.75 11.48
C LYS A 207 15.46 -1.90 11.91
N GLY A 208 16.38 -2.06 10.96
CA GLY A 208 17.80 -2.30 11.20
C GLY A 208 18.21 -3.78 11.19
N ASP A 209 17.30 -4.68 10.79
CA ASP A 209 17.62 -6.09 10.57
C ASP A 209 18.19 -6.30 9.15
N ASP A 210 19.46 -5.96 9.03
CA ASP A 210 20.24 -6.04 7.79
C ASP A 210 20.30 -7.49 7.24
N ALA A 211 20.33 -8.50 8.12
CA ALA A 211 20.40 -9.91 7.73
C ALA A 211 19.08 -10.37 7.08
N ALA A 212 17.94 -10.08 7.71
CA ALA A 212 16.63 -10.39 7.15
C ALA A 212 16.38 -9.58 5.86
N ALA A 213 16.73 -8.29 5.84
CA ALA A 213 16.60 -7.45 4.65
C ALA A 213 17.37 -8.03 3.45
N ARG A 214 18.64 -8.41 3.65
CA ARG A 214 19.46 -9.04 2.59
C ARG A 214 18.83 -10.33 2.08
N LYS A 215 18.29 -11.18 2.97
CA LYS A 215 17.61 -12.42 2.60
C LYS A 215 16.43 -12.13 1.67
N TRP A 216 15.54 -11.22 2.05
CA TRP A 216 14.34 -10.91 1.27
C TRP A 216 14.65 -10.23 -0.06
N PHE A 217 15.57 -9.27 -0.10
CA PHE A 217 15.96 -8.67 -1.38
C PHE A 217 16.65 -9.67 -2.32
N SER A 218 17.44 -10.62 -1.76
CA SER A 218 18.04 -11.69 -2.56
C SER A 218 16.99 -12.61 -3.17
N LYS A 219 15.91 -12.91 -2.42
CA LYS A 219 14.76 -13.67 -2.93
C LYS A 219 14.15 -12.97 -4.15
N VAL A 220 13.81 -11.68 -4.03
CA VAL A 220 13.24 -10.89 -5.14
C VAL A 220 14.16 -10.92 -6.36
N ARG A 221 15.46 -10.65 -6.19
CA ARG A 221 16.40 -10.65 -7.31
C ARG A 221 16.47 -12.00 -8.03
N ASN A 222 16.43 -13.09 -7.29
CA ASN A 222 16.65 -14.43 -7.85
C ASN A 222 15.37 -15.04 -8.43
N GLU A 223 14.19 -14.71 -7.89
CA GLU A 223 12.93 -15.39 -8.19
C GLU A 223 11.93 -14.52 -8.96
N MET A 224 12.11 -13.19 -9.00
CA MET A 224 11.18 -12.30 -9.72
C MET A 224 11.33 -12.43 -11.23
N VAL A 225 10.31 -12.99 -11.87
CA VAL A 225 10.16 -13.00 -13.33
C VAL A 225 9.56 -11.67 -13.77
N GLN A 226 10.33 -10.86 -14.51
CA GLN A 226 9.87 -9.56 -14.98
C GLN A 226 8.88 -9.73 -16.14
N ARG A 227 7.57 -9.67 -15.84
CA ARG A 227 6.51 -9.74 -16.87
C ARG A 227 5.93 -8.36 -17.14
N GLU A 228 5.77 -7.56 -16.08
CA GLU A 228 5.20 -6.24 -16.14
C GLU A 228 6.24 -5.14 -15.86
N LYS A 229 5.91 -3.91 -16.25
CA LYS A 229 6.73 -2.74 -15.93
C LYS A 229 6.90 -2.56 -14.42
N ASN A 230 5.88 -2.92 -13.63
CA ASN A 230 5.93 -2.83 -12.17
C ASN A 230 6.94 -3.82 -11.57
N ASP A 231 7.08 -5.02 -12.14
CA ASP A 231 8.07 -6.01 -11.69
C ASP A 231 9.50 -5.48 -11.87
N GLN A 232 9.76 -4.77 -12.97
CA GLN A 232 11.07 -4.14 -13.21
C GLN A 232 11.41 -3.12 -12.12
N ILE A 233 10.42 -2.36 -11.62
CA ILE A 233 10.61 -1.39 -10.55
C ILE A 233 11.02 -2.10 -9.26
N TRP A 234 10.31 -3.16 -8.88
CA TRP A 234 10.60 -3.91 -7.65
C TRP A 234 11.92 -4.66 -7.71
N ALA A 235 12.26 -5.25 -8.86
CA ALA A 235 13.57 -5.84 -9.11
C ALA A 235 14.69 -4.80 -9.02
N ALA A 236 14.48 -3.60 -9.59
CA ALA A 236 15.44 -2.50 -9.49
C ALA A 236 15.63 -2.05 -8.04
N ILE A 237 14.55 -1.88 -7.27
CA ILE A 237 14.60 -1.53 -5.84
C ILE A 237 15.42 -2.56 -5.06
N ALA A 238 15.15 -3.85 -5.25
CA ALA A 238 15.87 -4.93 -4.58
C ALA A 238 17.37 -4.91 -4.95
N ASN A 239 17.68 -4.74 -6.24
CA ASN A 239 19.06 -4.64 -6.71
C ASN A 239 19.80 -3.42 -6.14
N THR A 240 19.16 -2.25 -6.11
CA THR A 240 19.74 -1.05 -5.52
C THR A 240 20.01 -1.23 -4.03
N ALA A 241 19.09 -1.84 -3.28
CA ALA A 241 19.29 -2.13 -1.87
C ALA A 241 20.47 -3.09 -1.64
N LEU A 242 20.58 -4.16 -2.45
CA LEU A 242 21.68 -5.11 -2.38
C LEU A 242 23.03 -4.47 -2.70
N VAL A 243 23.13 -3.69 -3.77
CA VAL A 243 24.41 -3.08 -4.17
C VAL A 243 24.82 -1.97 -3.20
N GLY A 244 23.87 -1.13 -2.80
CA GLY A 244 24.15 0.07 -1.99
C GLY A 244 24.42 -0.23 -0.52
N ARG A 245 23.63 -1.13 0.10
CA ARG A 245 23.70 -1.41 1.54
C ARG A 245 24.53 -2.64 1.87
N PHE A 246 24.60 -3.57 0.93
CA PHE A 246 25.15 -4.91 1.11
C PHE A 246 26.27 -5.18 0.12
N PRO A 247 27.31 -4.33 0.04
CA PRO A 247 28.37 -4.50 -0.93
C PRO A 247 28.93 -5.92 -0.80
N VAL A 248 29.02 -6.61 -1.93
CA VAL A 248 29.74 -7.87 -2.00
C VAL A 248 31.18 -7.51 -1.72
N HIS A 249 31.63 -7.73 -0.48
CA HIS A 249 33.06 -7.83 -0.22
C HIS A 249 33.53 -9.04 -1.01
N ASP A 250 33.96 -8.78 -2.22
CA ASP A 250 34.61 -9.73 -3.09
C ASP A 250 35.95 -10.11 -2.43
N LYS A 251 35.88 -11.03 -1.46
CA LYS A 251 37.04 -11.74 -0.92
C LYS A 251 37.50 -12.72 -2.01
N GLY A 252 37.97 -12.19 -3.15
CA GLY A 252 38.19 -13.02 -4.34
C GLY A 252 39.07 -12.43 -5.43
N ILE A 253 39.10 -11.11 -5.65
CA ILE A 253 39.98 -10.54 -6.67
C ILE A 253 41.33 -10.17 -6.04
N LYS A 254 42.32 -11.04 -6.21
CA LYS A 254 43.74 -10.67 -6.12
C LYS A 254 43.94 -9.48 -7.08
N LYS A 255 44.11 -8.27 -6.54
CA LYS A 255 44.56 -7.11 -7.31
C LYS A 255 45.95 -7.40 -7.88
N SER A 256 46.03 -7.93 -9.10
CA SER A 256 47.27 -8.06 -9.86
C SER A 256 47.25 -7.17 -11.08
N HIS A 257 46.88 -5.89 -10.96
CA HIS A 257 47.20 -4.89 -11.98
C HIS A 257 47.89 -3.70 -11.32
N LYS A 258 49.23 -3.80 -11.25
CA LYS A 258 50.13 -2.64 -11.17
C LYS A 258 49.94 -1.86 -12.47
N TRP A 259 49.16 -0.78 -12.44
CA TRP A 259 49.27 0.26 -13.44
C TRP A 259 50.56 1.03 -13.16
N ARG A 260 51.64 0.70 -13.90
CA ARG A 260 52.76 1.63 -14.07
C ARG A 260 52.32 2.62 -15.13
N LEU A 261 52.19 3.89 -14.76
CA LEU A 261 52.17 4.98 -15.72
C LEU A 261 53.52 5.02 -16.43
N PRO A 262 53.59 5.07 -17.77
CA PRO A 262 54.82 5.36 -18.47
C PRO A 262 55.13 6.85 -18.23
N LEU A 263 56.23 7.10 -17.51
CA LEU A 263 56.91 8.39 -17.59
C LEU A 263 57.79 8.34 -18.84
N GLY A 264 57.40 9.12 -19.84
CA GLY A 264 58.11 9.34 -21.10
C GLY A 264 57.44 10.48 -21.84
#